data_AF-A0A1W9MMI4-F1
#
_entry.id   AF-A0A1W9MMI4-F1
#
_cell.length_a   1.000
_cell.length_b   1.000
_cell.length_c   1.000
_cell.angle_alpha   90.00
_cell.angle_beta   90.00
_cell.angle_gamma   90.00
#
_symmetry.space_group_name_H-M   'P 1'
#
loop_
_entity.id
_entity.type
_entity.pdbx_description
1 polymer ?
#
loop_
_entity_poly.entity_id
_entity_poly.type
_entity_poly.pdbx_seq_one_letter_code
_entity_poly.pdbx_strand_id
1 'polypeptide(L)'
;MQAILNVKLNEIDGSLIKIIKELLSKNAEVVIRKESLKLEEFDKSLPLQKVMDDLAKTGYSSEFLDDLREGFETSSVYQGKDENKTFERSDNLLIQDRQEIQSRFYYC
;
A
#
# COMPACT_ATOMS: atom_id res chain seq x y z
N MET A 1 -21.56 33.64 18.35
CA MET A 1 -20.74 32.45 18.69
C MET A 1 -20.14 31.93 17.40
N GLN A 2 -18.86 31.54 17.40
CA GLN A 2 -18.18 31.04 16.21
C GLN A 2 -17.79 29.58 16.41
N ALA A 3 -18.04 28.75 15.40
CA ALA A 3 -17.65 27.34 15.37
C ALA A 3 -16.67 27.11 14.22
N ILE A 4 -15.50 26.55 14.54
CA ILE A 4 -14.46 26.22 13.57
C ILE A 4 -14.46 24.71 13.38
N LEU A 5 -14.68 24.27 12.14
CA LEU A 5 -14.67 22.86 11.75
C LEU A 5 -13.44 22.61 10.88
N ASN A 6 -12.49 21.81 11.37
CA ASN A 6 -11.42 21.27 10.53
C ASN A 6 -11.91 19.93 9.97
N VAL A 7 -11.95 19.81 8.65
CA VAL A 7 -12.61 18.69 7.97
C VAL A 7 -11.64 18.03 6.99
N LYS A 8 -11.49 16.71 7.08
CA LYS A 8 -10.80 15.88 6.08
C LYS A 8 -11.73 15.54 4.94
N LEU A 9 -11.17 15.26 3.76
CA LEU A 9 -11.96 14.95 2.55
C LEU A 9 -12.91 13.76 2.74
N ASN A 10 -12.49 12.75 3.48
CA ASN A 10 -13.29 11.56 3.78
C ASN A 10 -14.38 11.78 4.85
N GLU A 11 -14.38 12.94 5.51
CA GLU A 11 -15.37 13.32 6.53
C GLU A 11 -16.48 14.22 5.95
N ILE A 12 -16.42 14.52 4.65
CA ILE A 12 -17.46 15.27 3.95
C ILE A 12 -18.61 14.32 3.63
N ASP A 13 -19.53 14.18 4.58
CA ASP A 13 -20.67 13.27 4.49
C ASP A 13 -21.99 13.90 4.97
N GLY A 14 -23.05 13.09 4.99
CA GLY A 14 -24.37 13.54 5.46
C GLY A 14 -24.40 13.92 6.95
N SER A 15 -23.47 13.41 7.76
CA SER A 15 -23.35 13.72 9.18
C SER A 15 -22.80 15.12 9.40
N LEU A 16 -21.76 15.50 8.64
CA LEU A 16 -21.22 16.86 8.65
C LEU A 16 -22.29 17.90 8.31
N ILE A 17 -23.14 17.62 7.30
CA ILE A 17 -24.24 18.51 6.91
C ILE A 17 -25.23 18.71 8.07
N LYS A 18 -25.55 17.66 8.84
CA LYS A 18 -26.44 17.77 10.01
C LYS A 18 -25.85 18.68 11.08
N ILE A 19 -24.55 18.52 11.37
CA ILE A 19 -23.83 19.35 12.34
C ILE A 19 -23.87 20.82 11.93
N ILE A 20 -23.58 21.12 10.65
CA ILE A 20 -23.63 22.49 10.13
C ILE A 20 -25.03 23.08 10.28
N LYS A 21 -26.08 22.33 9.94
CA LYS A 21 -27.48 22.78 10.09
C LYS A 21 -27.83 23.10 11.54
N GLU A 22 -27.37 22.30 12.50
CA GLU A 22 -27.61 22.53 13.93
C GLU A 22 -26.83 23.76 14.46
N LEU A 23 -25.63 24.00 13.95
CA LEU A 23 -24.86 25.19 14.31
C LEU A 23 -25.51 26.47 13.77
N LEU A 24 -25.99 26.42 12.52
CA LEU A 24 -26.72 27.53 11.91
C LEU A 24 -28.05 27.82 12.62
N SER A 25 -28.77 26.80 13.08
CA SER A 25 -30.02 27.01 13.86
C SER A 25 -29.78 27.71 15.20
N LYS A 26 -28.55 27.64 15.72
CA LYS A 26 -28.09 28.35 16.93
C LYS A 26 -27.48 29.73 16.63
N ASN A 27 -27.62 30.23 15.40
CA ASN A 27 -27.01 31.48 14.92
C ASN A 27 -25.48 31.51 15.11
N ALA A 28 -24.82 30.36 15.00
CA ALA A 28 -23.37 30.29 15.02
C ALA A 28 -22.79 30.65 13.66
N GLU A 29 -21.73 31.44 13.65
CA GLU A 29 -20.88 31.59 12.46
C GLU A 29 -20.07 30.30 12.30
N VAL A 30 -20.19 29.65 11.14
CA VAL A 30 -19.51 28.38 10.84
C VAL A 30 -18.35 28.63 9.89
N VAL A 31 -17.13 28.37 10.35
CA VAL A 31 -15.91 28.47 9.55
C VAL A 31 -15.39 27.07 9.27
N ILE A 32 -15.44 26.64 8.02
CA ILE A 32 -14.95 25.32 7.59
C ILE A 32 -13.54 25.48 7.04
N ARG A 33 -12.60 24.72 7.58
CA ARG A 33 -11.20 24.67 7.16
C ARG A 33 -10.87 23.27 6.69
N LYS A 34 -10.20 23.18 5.55
CA LYS A 34 -9.65 21.90 5.08
C LYS A 34 -8.50 21.51 6.02
N GLU A 35 -8.60 20.34 6.62
CA GLU A 35 -7.44 19.77 7.32
C GLU A 35 -6.44 19.29 6.28
N SER A 36 -5.22 19.83 6.34
CA SER A 36 -4.13 19.37 5.49
C SER A 36 -3.67 18.00 5.98
N LEU A 37 -3.97 16.96 5.21
CA LEU A 37 -3.31 15.67 5.37
C LEU A 37 -1.84 15.86 4.98
N LYS A 38 -0.94 15.82 5.96
CA LYS A 38 0.45 15.50 5.69
C LYS A 38 0.50 13.99 5.50
N LEU A 39 0.81 13.55 4.29
CA LEU A 39 1.26 12.18 4.11
C LEU A 39 2.53 12.07 4.94
N GLU A 40 2.56 11.16 5.91
CA GLU A 40 3.81 10.84 6.58
C GLU A 40 4.80 10.42 5.49
N GLU A 41 5.93 11.12 5.42
CA GLU A 41 6.94 10.82 4.42
C GLU A 41 7.41 9.38 4.65
N PHE A 42 7.50 8.63 3.56
CA PHE A 42 8.03 7.27 3.58
C PHE A 42 9.39 7.24 4.29
N ASP A 43 9.45 6.63 5.47
CA ASP A 43 10.70 6.47 6.21
C ASP A 43 11.50 5.28 5.64
N LYS A 44 12.49 5.60 4.81
CA LYS A 44 13.41 4.62 4.18
C LYS A 44 14.22 3.80 5.19
N SER A 45 14.30 4.24 6.44
CA SER A 45 15.05 3.54 7.49
C SER A 45 14.26 2.35 8.08
N LEU A 46 12.93 2.33 7.91
CA LEU A 46 12.10 1.25 8.40
C LEU A 46 12.20 0.01 7.49
N PRO A 47 12.53 -1.18 8.02
CA PRO A 47 12.48 -2.42 7.26
C PRO A 47 11.04 -2.76 6.87
N LEU A 48 10.82 -3.27 5.65
CA LEU A 48 9.51 -3.70 5.16
C LEU A 48 8.82 -4.66 6.13
N GLN A 49 9.57 -5.60 6.71
CA GLN A 49 9.04 -6.54 7.70
C GLN A 49 8.34 -5.84 8.86
N LYS A 50 8.93 -4.76 9.39
CA LYS A 50 8.36 -4.01 10.51
C LYS A 50 7.04 -3.34 10.12
N VAL A 51 6.95 -2.83 8.89
CA VAL A 51 5.72 -2.24 8.34
C VAL A 51 4.63 -3.31 8.21
N MET A 52 4.97 -4.49 7.69
CA MET A 52 4.03 -5.61 7.57
C MET A 52 3.56 -6.13 8.93
N ASP A 53 4.44 -6.18 9.94
CA ASP A 53 4.09 -6.58 11.30
C ASP A 53 3.12 -5.60 11.96
N ASP A 54 3.27 -4.31 11.70
CA ASP A 54 2.36 -3.28 12.22
C ASP A 54 1.00 -3.33 11.52
N LEU A 55 0.97 -3.60 10.20
CA LEU A 55 -0.27 -3.84 9.45
C LEU A 55 -0.96 -5.16 9.83
N ALA A 56 -0.22 -6.18 10.25
CA ALA A 56 -0.82 -7.41 10.74
C ALA A 56 -1.60 -7.19 12.05
N LYS A 57 -1.17 -6.24 12.89
CA LYS A 57 -1.83 -5.92 14.18
C LYS A 57 -3.16 -5.20 14.01
N THR A 58 -3.44 -4.60 12.85
CA THR A 58 -4.70 -3.88 12.60
C THR A 58 -5.85 -4.80 12.17
N GLY A 59 -5.60 -6.12 12.06
CA GLY A 59 -6.66 -7.13 11.85
C GLY A 59 -7.12 -7.29 10.40
N TYR A 60 -6.29 -6.92 9.42
CA TYR A 60 -6.56 -7.20 8.01
C TYR A 60 -6.48 -8.70 7.69
N SER A 61 -7.11 -9.13 6.58
CA SER A 61 -7.04 -10.53 6.14
C SER A 61 -5.62 -10.89 5.68
N SER A 62 -5.26 -12.17 5.81
CA SER A 62 -3.96 -12.68 5.36
C SER A 62 -3.74 -12.44 3.86
N GLU A 63 -4.77 -12.69 3.04
CA GLU A 63 -4.72 -12.47 1.58
C GLU A 63 -4.39 -11.02 1.23
N PHE A 64 -5.00 -10.05 1.92
CA PHE A 64 -4.72 -8.63 1.69
C PHE A 64 -3.30 -8.24 2.15
N LEU A 65 -2.81 -8.83 3.24
CA LEU A 65 -1.46 -8.59 3.72
C LEU A 65 -0.39 -9.18 2.79
N ASP A 66 -0.69 -10.33 2.16
CA ASP A 66 0.20 -10.96 1.19
C ASP A 66 0.28 -10.13 -0.10
N ASP A 67 -0.87 -9.67 -0.63
CA ASP A 67 -0.92 -8.76 -1.79
C ASP A 67 -0.15 -7.45 -1.52
N LEU A 68 -0.30 -6.88 -0.32
CA LEU A 68 0.45 -5.69 0.08
C LEU A 68 1.95 -5.94 0.14
N ARG A 69 2.38 -7.09 0.67
CA ARG A 69 3.80 -7.45 0.74
C ARG A 69 4.40 -7.51 -0.66
N GLU A 70 3.75 -8.20 -1.59
CA GLU A 70 4.21 -8.31 -2.98
C GLU A 70 4.29 -6.93 -3.65
N GLY A 71 3.28 -6.07 -3.45
CA GLY A 71 3.28 -4.70 -3.97
C GLY A 71 4.42 -3.84 -3.42
N PHE A 72 4.77 -3.99 -2.15
CA PHE A 72 5.89 -3.26 -1.55
C PHE A 72 7.26 -3.80 -1.97
N GLU A 73 7.44 -5.13 -2.04
CA GLU A 73 8.70 -5.76 -2.48
C GLU A 73 9.05 -5.42 -3.93
N THR A 74 8.04 -5.32 -4.79
CA THR A 74 8.20 -4.95 -6.20
C THR A 74 8.34 -3.45 -6.43
N SER A 75 8.10 -2.62 -5.42
CA SER A 75 8.20 -1.17 -5.53
C SER A 75 9.66 -0.71 -5.65
N SER A 76 9.89 0.33 -6.45
CA SER A 76 11.20 0.97 -6.65
C SER A 76 11.82 1.54 -5.36
N VAL A 77 11.01 1.64 -4.31
CA VAL A 77 11.39 2.15 -3.00
C VAL A 77 12.18 1.13 -2.18
N TYR A 78 11.87 -0.17 -2.34
CA TYR A 78 12.54 -1.27 -1.64
C TYR A 78 13.50 -2.08 -2.52
N GLN A 79 13.49 -1.88 -3.84
CA GLN A 79 14.38 -2.54 -4.82
C GLN A 79 15.89 -2.28 -4.63
N GLY A 80 16.31 -1.36 -3.76
CA GLY A 80 17.71 -0.96 -3.60
C GLY A 80 18.53 -1.66 -2.51
N LYS A 81 18.05 -2.74 -1.89
CA LYS A 81 18.78 -3.41 -0.78
C LYS A 81 19.38 -4.78 -1.09
N ASP A 82 19.20 -5.32 -2.29
CA ASP A 82 19.80 -6.59 -2.71
C ASP A 82 20.78 -6.40 -3.89
N GLU A 83 21.81 -5.55 -3.73
CA GLU A 83 22.95 -5.54 -4.67
C GLU A 83 23.84 -6.79 -4.53
N ASN A 84 23.52 -7.71 -3.61
CA ASN A 84 24.27 -8.96 -3.38
C ASN A 84 23.41 -10.23 -3.46
N LYS A 85 22.31 -10.21 -4.22
CA LYS A 85 21.75 -11.47 -4.74
C LYS A 85 22.12 -11.55 -6.20
N THR A 86 23.27 -12.17 -6.45
CA THR A 86 23.60 -12.78 -7.74
C THR A 86 22.35 -13.50 -8.22
N PHE A 87 21.75 -12.96 -9.27
CA PHE A 87 20.62 -13.57 -9.95
C PHE A 87 21.17 -14.85 -10.60
N GLU A 88 21.23 -15.95 -9.85
CA GLU A 88 21.32 -17.29 -10.43
C GLU A 88 19.98 -17.54 -11.12
N ARG A 89 19.81 -16.90 -12.27
CA ARG A 89 18.75 -17.21 -13.20
C ARG A 89 18.98 -18.66 -13.57
N SER A 90 18.00 -19.47 -13.20
CA SER A 90 17.91 -20.90 -13.46
C SER A 90 18.12 -21.24 -14.94
N ASP A 91 19.39 -21.43 -15.33
CA ASP A 91 19.77 -22.06 -16.60
C ASP A 91 19.36 -23.54 -16.65
N ASN A 92 18.88 -24.11 -15.53
CA ASN A 92 18.37 -25.49 -15.47
C ASN A 92 17.02 -25.71 -16.17
N LEU A 93 16.22 -24.67 -16.41
CA LEU A 93 14.94 -24.82 -17.14
C LEU A 93 15.12 -24.88 -18.67
N LEU A 94 16.24 -24.40 -19.22
CA LEU A 94 16.53 -24.48 -20.66
C LEU A 94 17.25 -25.77 -21.07
N ILE A 95 17.78 -26.54 -20.11
CA ILE A 95 18.53 -27.77 -20.38
C ILE A 95 17.57 -28.98 -20.45
N GLN A 96 16.50 -29.01 -19.64
CA GLN A 96 15.50 -30.09 -19.69
C GLN A 96 14.76 -30.10 -21.04
N ASP A 97 14.32 -28.94 -21.53
CA ASP A 97 13.62 -28.83 -22.81
C ASP A 97 14.53 -29.19 -24.02
N ARG A 98 15.85 -28.99 -23.90
CA ARG A 98 16.81 -29.35 -24.96
C ARG A 98 17.08 -30.85 -25.06
N GLN A 99 17.02 -31.58 -23.95
CA GLN A 99 17.20 -33.03 -23.93
C GLN A 99 15.97 -33.79 -24.47
N GLU A 100 14.77 -33.26 -24.24
CA GLU A 100 13.53 -33.84 -24.80
C GLU A 100 13.42 -33.67 -26.32
N ILE A 101 14.00 -32.60 -26.88
CA ILE A 101 14.02 -32.41 -28.34
C ILE A 101 15.02 -33.35 -29.02
N GLN A 102 16.19 -33.61 -28.42
CA GLN A 102 17.19 -34.50 -29.03
C GLN A 102 16.82 -36.00 -28.99
N SER A 103 16.08 -36.45 -27.98
CA SER A 103 15.62 -37.84 -27.89
C SER A 103 14.53 -38.19 -28.90
N ARG A 104 13.82 -37.19 -29.44
CA ARG A 104 12.78 -37.36 -30.46
C ARG A 104 13.30 -37.48 -31.90
N PHE A 105 14.56 -37.15 -32.15
CA PHE A 105 15.19 -37.23 -33.48
C PHE A 105 16.08 -38.48 -33.68
N TYR A 106 16.24 -39.34 -32.66
CA TYR A 106 17.09 -40.55 -32.73
C TYR A 106 16.32 -41.88 -32.71
N TYR A 107 15.00 -41.86 -32.98
CA TYR A 107 14.22 -43.05 -33.31
C TYR A 107 13.53 -42.88 -34.67
N CYS A 108 14.33 -42.90 -35.72
CA CYS A 108 13.99 -43.43 -37.05
C CYS A 108 15.10 -44.40 -37.46
#